data_AF-A0A7C4EUC6-F1
#
_entry.id   AF-A0A7C4EUC6-F1
#
_cell.length_a   1.000
_cell.length_b   1.000
_cell.length_c   1.000
_cell.angle_alpha   90.00
_cell.angle_beta   90.00
_cell.angle_gamma   90.00
#
_symmetry.space_group_name_H-M   'P 1'
#
loop_
_entity.id
_entity.type
_entity.pdbx_description
1 polymer ?
#
loop_
_entity_poly.entity_id
_entity_poly.type
_entity_poly.pdbx_seq_one_letter_code
_entity_poly.pdbx_strand_id
1 'polypeptide(L)'
;MKEIPPADQTSRPLSARRYRALALKICAIIAASVAALGHVAQSETSHGTAPRIPEGLLHITSPYALLVEKATQQLHLYKCNGATPELVKTYPCSTGKNRGDKTESGDLKTPEGGYFFRMVHRDEQLPSKYGVMAFVLDFPNYIDRQRGKGGNGIWLHGLDKPLLPFDTQGCVAMRNEDIADISRSIRLYDTPILITETITYSDLSRSEQERKEALQLIAAWRQAWQKKDVKHFLECYSTDLYGQGKLQQLGATKQELNQRYKFISVDLRGLNLLKHGTTVIAGFVQDYESDSFNSVGFKKLYLQKNSDALKIVGEDWVQDASVQPSHTAPSDERRIFRMLNQWVTAWERKDIESYMTWYAADFSSQNMNKRQWKEYKAARTNTTRHISIAVDTVTVSVARPSAVVTFHQRYASDTHSDYGRKTLHLRLTNGDWKIVRETWEPL
;
A
#
# COMPACT_ATOMS: atom_id res chain seq x y z
N MET A 1 32.84 13.67 74.69
CA MET A 1 31.56 14.32 75.03
C MET A 1 31.25 15.34 73.93
N LYS A 2 30.00 15.39 73.45
CA LYS A 2 29.31 16.47 72.67
C LYS A 2 30.13 17.75 72.39
N GLU A 3 30.11 18.44 71.26
CA GLU A 3 29.13 18.66 70.18
C GLU A 3 29.88 19.55 69.14
N ILE A 4 29.58 19.47 67.84
CA ILE A 4 29.94 20.54 66.87
C ILE A 4 28.72 20.83 65.98
N PRO A 5 28.28 22.10 65.83
CA PRO A 5 27.08 22.55 65.13
C PRO A 5 27.41 23.11 63.71
N PRO A 6 26.51 23.85 63.03
CA PRO A 6 25.77 23.42 61.85
C PRO A 6 26.31 23.97 60.51
N ALA A 7 25.83 23.38 59.42
CA ALA A 7 26.18 23.74 58.04
C ALA A 7 25.46 25.02 57.56
N ASP A 8 26.23 25.96 57.01
CA ASP A 8 25.75 27.14 56.30
C ASP A 8 25.82 26.95 54.78
N GLN A 9 24.83 27.51 54.10
CA GLN A 9 24.53 27.41 52.68
C GLN A 9 25.32 28.45 51.87
N THR A 10 26.17 28.03 50.94
CA THR A 10 26.46 28.80 49.72
C THR A 10 26.92 27.88 48.58
N SER A 11 26.07 27.65 47.57
CA SER A 11 26.52 27.13 46.27
C SER A 11 25.93 27.95 45.13
N ARG A 12 26.75 28.83 44.57
CA ARG A 12 26.54 29.46 43.25
C ARG A 12 26.94 28.47 42.13
N PRO A 13 26.33 28.58 40.94
CA PRO A 13 26.41 27.57 39.89
C PRO A 13 27.74 27.61 39.12
N LEU A 14 28.28 26.43 38.80
CA LEU A 14 29.44 26.26 37.92
C LEU A 14 29.05 26.47 36.45
N SER A 15 29.88 27.23 35.75
CA SER A 15 29.66 27.75 34.40
C SER A 15 29.95 26.75 33.28
N ALA A 16 29.27 26.97 32.15
CA ALA A 16 29.15 26.14 30.95
C ALA A 16 30.44 25.93 30.11
N ARG A 17 31.64 25.93 30.72
CA ARG A 17 32.91 25.76 30.00
C ARG A 17 33.66 24.46 30.28
N ARG A 18 33.13 23.55 31.11
CA ARG A 18 33.78 22.25 31.40
C ARG A 18 33.19 21.01 30.69
N TYR A 19 32.10 21.14 29.93
CA TYR A 19 31.55 20.02 29.13
C TYR A 19 32.06 19.93 27.68
N ARG A 20 32.88 20.89 27.20
CA ARG A 20 33.44 20.85 25.84
C ARG A 20 34.78 20.10 25.70
N ALA A 21 35.38 19.64 26.79
CA ALA A 21 36.64 18.87 26.75
C ALA A 21 36.47 17.35 26.91
N LEU A 22 35.25 16.85 27.19
CA LEU A 22 34.96 15.41 27.28
C LEU A 22 34.14 14.87 26.09
N ALA A 23 33.65 15.76 25.20
CA ALA A 23 32.88 15.39 24.01
C ALA A 23 33.73 15.23 22.73
N LEU A 24 35.06 15.43 22.80
CA LEU A 24 35.98 15.29 21.65
C LEU A 24 36.97 14.12 21.76
N LYS A 25 36.81 13.24 22.76
CA LYS A 25 37.61 12.00 22.89
C LYS A 25 36.79 10.70 22.84
N ILE A 26 35.48 10.76 22.62
CA ILE A 26 34.62 9.57 22.39
C ILE A 26 34.21 9.42 20.90
N CYS A 27 34.45 10.42 20.04
CA CYS A 27 34.31 10.28 18.58
C CYS A 27 35.57 9.75 17.86
N ALA A 28 36.61 9.33 18.59
CA ALA A 28 37.85 8.78 18.01
C ALA A 28 38.09 7.29 18.31
N ILE A 29 37.13 6.58 18.93
CA ILE A 29 37.24 5.14 19.28
C ILE A 29 36.15 4.28 18.61
N ILE A 30 35.33 4.84 17.70
CA ILE A 30 34.52 4.07 16.73
C ILE A 30 34.97 4.33 15.27
N ALA A 31 36.07 5.07 15.09
CA ALA A 31 36.72 5.31 13.79
C ALA A 31 38.09 4.60 13.66
N ALA A 32 38.37 3.61 14.50
CA ALA A 32 39.62 2.84 14.49
C ALA A 32 39.40 1.31 14.71
N SER A 33 38.31 0.78 14.15
CA SER A 33 38.14 -0.66 13.87
C SER A 33 38.01 -0.92 12.36
N VAL A 34 38.34 0.09 11.55
CA VAL A 34 38.52 0.01 10.10
C VAL A 34 40.02 0.18 9.86
N ALA A 35 40.77 -0.93 9.94
CA ALA A 35 42.11 -1.16 9.36
C ALA A 35 42.89 -2.18 10.20
N ALA A 36 42.61 -3.47 10.01
CA ALA A 36 43.57 -4.59 10.12
C ALA A 36 42.78 -5.90 10.24
N LEU A 37 42.37 -6.44 9.09
CA LEU A 37 42.23 -7.88 8.80
C LEU A 37 41.77 -7.95 7.35
N GLY A 38 42.70 -8.27 6.44
CA GLY A 38 42.43 -8.45 5.02
C GLY A 38 43.52 -7.90 4.11
N HIS A 39 44.67 -8.56 4.07
CA HIS A 39 45.47 -8.60 2.86
C HIS A 39 45.65 -10.06 2.45
N VAL A 40 45.57 -10.29 1.14
CA VAL A 40 45.58 -11.57 0.39
C VAL A 40 44.19 -12.23 0.36
N ALA A 41 43.46 -12.32 -0.75
CA ALA A 41 43.87 -12.49 -2.14
C ALA A 41 43.22 -11.45 -3.08
N GLN A 42 44.02 -10.92 -4.01
CA GLN A 42 43.52 -10.32 -5.24
C GLN A 42 42.88 -11.42 -6.08
N SER A 43 41.55 -11.54 -6.02
CA SER A 43 40.79 -12.22 -7.07
C SER A 43 40.37 -11.16 -8.09
N GLU A 44 40.73 -11.42 -9.34
CA GLU A 44 40.41 -10.67 -10.56
C GLU A 44 39.09 -9.90 -10.46
N THR A 45 39.17 -8.57 -10.60
CA THR A 45 38.01 -7.73 -10.84
C THR A 45 37.41 -8.10 -12.19
N SER A 46 36.43 -8.99 -12.19
CA SER A 46 35.47 -9.03 -13.27
C SER A 46 34.71 -7.71 -13.23
N HIS A 47 34.69 -6.98 -14.34
CA HIS A 47 33.75 -5.89 -14.56
C HIS A 47 32.34 -6.50 -14.62
N GLY A 48 31.77 -6.81 -13.46
CA GLY A 48 30.43 -7.36 -13.33
C GLY A 48 29.42 -6.31 -13.75
N THR A 49 28.78 -6.51 -14.90
CA THR A 49 27.61 -5.74 -15.33
C THR A 49 26.57 -5.72 -14.21
N ALA A 50 26.04 -4.53 -13.89
CA ALA A 50 25.00 -4.38 -12.88
C ALA A 50 23.84 -5.37 -13.13
N PRO A 51 23.23 -5.92 -12.07
CA PRO A 51 22.14 -6.89 -12.23
C PRO A 51 20.99 -6.23 -13.00
N ARG A 52 20.64 -6.84 -14.13
CA ARG A 52 19.54 -6.43 -15.00
C ARG A 52 18.27 -7.14 -14.59
N ILE A 53 17.17 -6.38 -14.49
CA ILE A 53 15.85 -6.92 -14.17
C ILE A 53 14.89 -6.68 -15.33
N PRO A 54 13.84 -7.50 -15.50
CA PRO A 54 12.79 -7.18 -16.45
C PRO A 54 12.17 -5.82 -16.11
N GLU A 55 12.26 -4.86 -17.04
CA GLU A 55 11.83 -3.47 -16.83
C GLU A 55 10.35 -3.38 -16.43
N GLY A 56 9.56 -4.37 -16.89
CA GLY A 56 8.15 -4.48 -16.62
C GLY A 56 7.76 -4.88 -15.20
N LEU A 57 8.68 -5.39 -14.37
CA LEU A 57 8.41 -5.84 -13.00
C LEU A 57 8.98 -4.87 -11.95
N LEU A 58 8.35 -3.69 -11.80
CA LEU A 58 8.86 -2.63 -10.94
C LEU A 58 8.78 -2.95 -9.45
N HIS A 59 7.69 -3.57 -8.99
CA HIS A 59 7.50 -3.97 -7.59
C HIS A 59 6.44 -5.05 -7.49
N ILE A 60 6.82 -6.27 -7.14
CA ILE A 60 5.89 -7.39 -7.05
C ILE A 60 5.90 -7.91 -5.61
N THR A 61 4.75 -7.85 -4.96
CA THR A 61 4.53 -8.43 -3.62
C THR A 61 3.88 -9.80 -3.67
N SER A 62 3.23 -10.14 -4.78
CA SER A 62 2.83 -11.53 -5.07
C SER A 62 4.08 -12.42 -5.07
N PRO A 63 4.02 -13.67 -4.60
CA PRO A 63 5.18 -14.57 -4.63
C PRO A 63 5.72 -14.85 -6.04
N TYR A 64 4.89 -14.66 -7.07
CA TYR A 64 5.24 -14.93 -8.46
C TYR A 64 4.69 -13.86 -9.41
N ALA A 65 5.34 -13.72 -10.56
CA ALA A 65 4.86 -12.94 -11.71
C ALA A 65 5.15 -13.70 -13.01
N LEU A 66 4.32 -13.48 -14.03
CA LEU A 66 4.48 -14.10 -15.35
C LEU A 66 4.83 -13.07 -16.40
N LEU A 67 5.80 -13.36 -17.26
CA LEU A 67 6.14 -12.55 -18.44
C LEU A 67 5.96 -13.40 -19.70
N VAL A 68 5.17 -12.93 -20.65
CA VAL A 68 5.02 -13.55 -21.96
C VAL A 68 5.79 -12.71 -22.99
N GLU A 69 6.74 -13.35 -23.65
CA GLU A 69 7.44 -12.81 -24.80
C GLU A 69 6.86 -13.39 -26.09
N LYS A 70 6.10 -12.57 -26.83
CA LYS A 70 5.45 -13.02 -28.07
C LYS A 70 6.46 -13.31 -29.17
N ALA A 71 7.58 -12.59 -29.25
CA ALA A 71 8.57 -12.79 -30.31
C ALA A 71 9.09 -14.23 -30.34
N THR A 72 9.46 -14.75 -29.17
CA THR A 72 10.05 -16.09 -28.95
C THR A 72 9.04 -17.15 -28.55
N GLN A 73 7.77 -16.79 -28.32
CA GLN A 73 6.72 -17.71 -27.91
C GLN A 73 7.06 -18.40 -26.58
N GLN A 74 7.54 -17.61 -25.62
CA GLN A 74 7.92 -18.08 -24.29
C GLN A 74 7.14 -17.36 -23.19
N LEU A 75 6.79 -18.13 -22.17
CA LEU A 75 6.27 -17.62 -20.91
C LEU A 75 7.28 -17.91 -19.80
N HIS A 76 7.72 -16.86 -19.12
CA HIS A 76 8.69 -16.90 -18.04
C HIS A 76 7.98 -16.73 -16.69
N LEU A 77 8.24 -17.66 -15.77
CA LEU A 77 7.80 -17.62 -14.38
C LEU A 77 8.92 -17.02 -13.53
N TYR A 78 8.63 -15.88 -12.91
CA TYR A 78 9.51 -15.22 -11.95
C TYR A 78 9.01 -15.45 -10.53
N LYS A 79 9.94 -15.71 -9.60
CA LYS A 79 9.70 -15.67 -8.15
C LYS A 79 10.07 -14.28 -7.64
N CYS A 80 9.20 -13.72 -6.81
CA CYS A 80 9.33 -12.37 -6.29
C CYS A 80 9.35 -12.42 -4.75
N ASN A 81 10.56 -12.44 -4.19
CA ASN A 81 10.81 -12.54 -2.74
C ASN A 81 11.66 -11.37 -2.20
N GLY A 82 11.84 -10.31 -2.98
CA GLY A 82 12.73 -9.19 -2.66
C GLY A 82 12.73 -8.12 -3.74
N ALA A 83 13.81 -7.33 -3.80
CA ALA A 83 13.94 -6.23 -4.77
C ALA A 83 14.17 -6.72 -6.21
N THR A 84 14.66 -7.95 -6.39
CA THR A 84 15.06 -8.49 -7.70
C THR A 84 14.24 -9.75 -7.99
N PRO A 85 13.40 -9.78 -9.03
CA PRO A 85 12.72 -10.99 -9.48
C PRO A 85 13.71 -12.04 -9.98
N GLU A 86 13.52 -13.30 -9.59
CA GLU A 86 14.35 -14.44 -9.99
C GLU A 86 13.61 -15.27 -11.04
N LEU A 87 14.23 -15.50 -12.21
CA LEU A 87 13.67 -16.39 -13.22
C LEU A 87 13.74 -17.84 -12.73
N VAL A 88 12.58 -18.47 -12.53
CA VAL A 88 12.48 -19.85 -12.04
C VAL A 88 12.39 -20.85 -13.19
N LYS A 89 11.53 -20.55 -14.17
CA LYS A 89 11.22 -21.50 -15.25
C LYS A 89 10.72 -20.75 -16.48
N THR A 90 11.02 -21.32 -17.64
CA THR A 90 10.54 -20.85 -18.94
C THR A 90 9.75 -21.97 -19.60
N TYR A 91 8.56 -21.63 -20.10
CA TYR A 91 7.64 -22.54 -20.76
C TYR A 91 7.46 -22.10 -22.21
N PRO A 92 7.51 -23.03 -23.18
CA PRO A 92 7.00 -22.77 -24.51
C PRO A 92 5.51 -22.42 -24.42
N CYS A 93 5.08 -21.38 -25.13
CA CYS A 93 3.67 -21.02 -25.26
C CYS A 93 3.31 -20.76 -26.73
N SER A 94 2.06 -20.44 -27.00
CA SER A 94 1.58 -19.98 -28.30
C SER A 94 0.68 -18.77 -28.10
N THR A 95 0.86 -17.74 -28.92
CA THR A 95 0.05 -16.52 -28.88
C THR A 95 -0.81 -16.41 -30.14
N GLY A 96 -1.49 -15.27 -30.30
CA GLY A 96 -2.33 -14.99 -31.46
C GLY A 96 -1.58 -15.15 -32.78
N LYS A 97 -2.31 -15.63 -33.79
CA LYS A 97 -1.81 -15.83 -35.15
C LYS A 97 -1.21 -14.58 -35.77
N ASN A 98 -1.78 -13.42 -35.46
CA ASN A 98 -1.32 -12.14 -35.98
C ASN A 98 -0.36 -11.48 -34.98
N ARG A 99 0.70 -10.88 -35.52
CA ARG A 99 1.71 -10.11 -34.76
C ARG A 99 1.14 -8.77 -34.29
N GLY A 100 1.84 -8.19 -33.30
CA GLY A 100 1.53 -6.86 -32.76
C GLY A 100 0.36 -6.86 -31.78
N ASP A 101 0.06 -5.68 -31.26
CA ASP A 101 -0.90 -5.48 -30.18
C ASP A 101 -2.36 -5.63 -30.66
N LYS A 102 -3.19 -6.22 -29.81
CA LYS A 102 -4.62 -6.41 -30.05
C LYS A 102 -5.35 -5.07 -30.02
N THR A 103 -6.17 -4.82 -31.04
CA THR A 103 -6.94 -3.58 -31.18
C THR A 103 -8.43 -3.81 -31.32
N GLU A 104 -8.88 -4.96 -31.85
CA GLU A 104 -10.31 -5.20 -32.09
C GLU A 104 -10.70 -6.68 -31.95
N SER A 105 -12.00 -6.95 -31.89
CA SER A 105 -12.49 -8.33 -31.84
C SER A 105 -12.17 -9.06 -33.14
N GLY A 106 -11.70 -10.31 -33.06
CA GLY A 106 -11.41 -11.12 -34.24
C GLY A 106 -10.09 -10.82 -34.97
N ASP A 107 -9.29 -9.86 -34.51
CA ASP A 107 -7.99 -9.54 -35.12
C ASP A 107 -6.91 -10.62 -34.97
N LEU A 108 -7.21 -11.69 -34.23
CA LEU A 108 -6.33 -12.84 -33.94
C LEU A 108 -4.99 -12.44 -33.29
N LYS A 109 -4.92 -11.29 -32.62
CA LYS A 109 -3.73 -10.82 -31.90
C LYS A 109 -3.86 -11.08 -30.40
N THR A 110 -2.75 -11.36 -29.75
CA THR A 110 -2.66 -11.33 -28.28
C THR A 110 -2.32 -9.92 -27.82
N PRO A 111 -3.05 -9.36 -26.83
CA PRO A 111 -2.82 -7.99 -26.36
C PRO A 111 -1.46 -7.84 -25.68
N GLU A 112 -0.90 -6.64 -25.77
CA GLU A 112 0.31 -6.24 -25.06
C GLU A 112 -0.07 -5.30 -23.90
N GLY A 113 0.42 -5.61 -22.70
CA GLY A 113 0.02 -4.94 -21.47
C GLY A 113 0.19 -5.78 -20.21
N GLY A 114 -0.04 -5.15 -19.06
CA GLY A 114 -0.12 -5.84 -17.77
C GLY A 114 -1.56 -6.20 -17.43
N TYR A 115 -1.76 -7.43 -17.01
CA TYR A 115 -3.06 -8.04 -16.73
C TYR A 115 -3.04 -8.85 -15.43
N PHE A 116 -4.22 -9.14 -14.91
CA PHE A 116 -4.44 -10.02 -13.76
C PHE A 116 -5.46 -11.10 -14.08
N PHE A 117 -5.31 -12.23 -13.39
CA PHE A 117 -6.24 -13.36 -13.51
C PHE A 117 -7.48 -13.11 -12.67
N ARG A 118 -8.66 -13.21 -13.27
CA ARG A 118 -9.95 -12.94 -12.59
C ARG A 118 -10.75 -14.19 -12.28
N MET A 119 -10.54 -15.24 -13.07
CA MET A 119 -11.29 -16.49 -12.97
C MET A 119 -10.43 -17.64 -13.47
N VAL A 120 -10.73 -18.84 -13.01
CA VAL A 120 -10.19 -20.08 -13.54
C VAL A 120 -11.33 -21.04 -13.86
N HIS A 121 -11.28 -21.65 -15.04
CA HIS A 121 -12.13 -22.76 -15.43
C HIS A 121 -11.33 -24.06 -15.32
N ARG A 122 -11.90 -25.05 -14.66
CA ARG A 122 -11.36 -26.40 -14.46
C ARG A 122 -12.54 -27.34 -14.56
N ASP A 123 -12.48 -28.39 -15.38
CA ASP A 123 -13.48 -29.47 -15.57
C ASP A 123 -14.10 -29.57 -16.99
N GLU A 124 -15.03 -30.51 -17.13
CA GLU A 124 -15.77 -30.88 -18.36
C GLU A 124 -16.57 -29.73 -18.99
N GLN A 125 -16.80 -28.62 -18.27
CA GLN A 125 -17.47 -27.44 -18.81
C GLN A 125 -16.54 -26.61 -19.71
N LEU A 126 -15.23 -26.85 -19.66
CA LEU A 126 -14.25 -26.19 -20.51
C LEU A 126 -14.18 -26.89 -21.88
N PRO A 127 -14.46 -26.19 -23.00
CA PRO A 127 -14.34 -26.79 -24.33
C PRO A 127 -12.94 -27.38 -24.55
N SER A 128 -12.86 -28.57 -25.17
CA SER A 128 -11.63 -29.37 -25.29
C SER A 128 -10.42 -28.58 -25.78
N LYS A 129 -10.64 -27.63 -26.71
CA LYS A 129 -9.61 -26.75 -27.28
C LYS A 129 -8.81 -25.94 -26.26
N TYR A 130 -9.33 -25.77 -25.04
CA TYR A 130 -8.66 -25.07 -23.94
C TYR A 130 -7.93 -26.02 -22.98
N GLY A 131 -7.91 -27.32 -23.28
CA GLY A 131 -7.21 -28.34 -22.52
C GLY A 131 -7.76 -28.54 -21.11
N VAL A 132 -6.87 -28.74 -20.14
CA VAL A 132 -7.25 -29.11 -18.76
C VAL A 132 -7.63 -27.92 -17.87
N MET A 133 -7.29 -26.69 -18.27
CA MET A 133 -7.49 -25.49 -17.45
C MET A 133 -7.43 -24.22 -18.31
N ALA A 134 -8.20 -23.21 -17.95
CA ALA A 134 -8.10 -21.86 -18.53
C ALA A 134 -8.22 -20.79 -17.45
N PHE A 135 -7.25 -19.87 -17.40
CA PHE A 135 -7.32 -18.65 -16.59
C PHE A 135 -7.74 -17.47 -17.44
N VAL A 136 -8.75 -16.73 -16.98
CA VAL A 136 -9.30 -15.57 -17.70
C VAL A 136 -8.55 -14.31 -17.29
N LEU A 137 -7.98 -13.59 -18.27
CA LEU A 137 -7.35 -12.29 -18.06
C LEU A 137 -8.38 -11.16 -18.02
N ASP A 138 -8.02 -10.05 -17.41
CA ASP A 138 -8.83 -8.84 -17.31
C ASP A 138 -8.74 -7.89 -18.52
N PHE A 139 -8.45 -8.44 -19.70
CA PHE A 139 -8.52 -7.74 -20.99
C PHE A 139 -9.96 -7.65 -21.52
N PRO A 140 -10.38 -6.52 -22.12
CA PRO A 140 -9.67 -5.24 -22.14
C PRO A 140 -9.83 -4.56 -20.78
N ASN A 141 -8.73 -4.04 -20.24
CA ASN A 141 -8.74 -3.27 -18.99
C ASN A 141 -9.01 -1.77 -19.24
N TYR A 142 -8.98 -0.90 -18.23
CA TYR A 142 -9.23 0.54 -18.42
C TYR A 142 -8.35 1.15 -19.52
N ILE A 143 -7.03 0.91 -19.50
CA ILE A 143 -6.13 1.56 -20.45
C ILE A 143 -6.31 1.00 -21.87
N ASP A 144 -6.66 -0.28 -22.00
CA ASP A 144 -7.03 -0.87 -23.28
C ASP A 144 -8.25 -0.17 -23.87
N ARG A 145 -9.31 -0.02 -23.06
CA ARG A 145 -10.55 0.67 -23.49
C ARG A 145 -10.31 2.14 -23.83
N GLN A 146 -9.47 2.85 -23.08
CA GLN A 146 -9.10 4.23 -23.40
C GLN A 146 -8.31 4.33 -24.71
N ARG A 147 -7.54 3.30 -25.08
CA ARG A 147 -6.83 3.20 -26.36
C ARG A 147 -7.71 2.68 -27.50
N GLY A 148 -9.02 2.54 -27.29
CA GLY A 148 -9.97 2.04 -28.28
C GLY A 148 -9.84 0.54 -28.56
N LYS A 149 -9.14 -0.22 -27.70
CA LYS A 149 -9.01 -1.66 -27.88
C LYS A 149 -10.32 -2.37 -27.53
N GLY A 150 -10.73 -3.28 -28.40
CA GLY A 150 -11.92 -4.11 -28.24
C GLY A 150 -11.64 -5.61 -28.16
N GLY A 151 -12.73 -6.39 -28.09
CA GLY A 151 -12.68 -7.85 -27.95
C GLY A 151 -12.80 -8.32 -26.49
N ASN A 152 -12.71 -9.62 -26.29
CA ASN A 152 -12.82 -10.30 -25.01
C ASN A 152 -12.14 -11.68 -25.10
N GLY A 153 -12.25 -12.50 -24.04
CA GLY A 153 -11.90 -13.92 -24.12
C GLY A 153 -10.39 -14.20 -24.25
N ILE A 154 -9.53 -13.32 -23.71
CA ILE A 154 -8.08 -13.55 -23.69
C ILE A 154 -7.73 -14.37 -22.46
N TRP A 155 -7.34 -15.63 -22.67
CA TRP A 155 -7.08 -16.59 -21.59
C TRP A 155 -5.65 -17.13 -21.66
N LEU A 156 -5.14 -17.57 -20.50
CA LEU A 156 -3.99 -18.47 -20.40
C LEU A 156 -4.55 -19.89 -20.24
N HIS A 157 -4.33 -20.78 -21.20
CA HIS A 157 -5.01 -22.08 -21.21
C HIS A 157 -4.15 -23.24 -21.75
N GLY A 158 -4.64 -24.47 -21.53
CA GLY A 158 -4.10 -25.72 -22.07
C GLY A 158 -4.35 -25.89 -23.58
N LEU A 159 -4.23 -27.08 -24.14
CA LEU A 159 -4.68 -27.35 -25.52
C LEU A 159 -4.93 -28.85 -25.74
N ASP A 160 -5.75 -29.17 -26.75
CA ASP A 160 -6.03 -30.54 -27.22
C ASP A 160 -5.29 -30.90 -28.51
N LYS A 161 -4.43 -30.02 -29.01
CA LYS A 161 -3.61 -30.19 -30.22
C LYS A 161 -2.12 -29.98 -29.91
N PRO A 162 -1.20 -30.33 -30.83
CA PRO A 162 0.21 -29.98 -30.67
C PRO A 162 0.42 -28.46 -30.53
N LEU A 163 1.37 -28.06 -29.67
CA LEU A 163 1.70 -26.65 -29.48
C LEU A 163 2.51 -26.13 -30.68
N LEU A 164 1.91 -25.24 -31.47
CA LEU A 164 2.54 -24.53 -32.58
C LEU A 164 2.61 -23.03 -32.25
N PRO A 165 3.68 -22.33 -32.66
CA PRO A 165 3.80 -20.88 -32.43
C PRO A 165 2.75 -20.11 -33.24
N PHE A 166 2.23 -19.01 -32.70
CA PHE A 166 1.23 -18.13 -33.35
C PHE A 166 0.00 -18.88 -33.85
N ASP A 167 -0.63 -19.70 -33.00
CA ASP A 167 -1.70 -20.62 -33.40
C ASP A 167 -2.99 -20.47 -32.57
N THR A 168 -3.15 -19.32 -31.90
CA THR A 168 -4.38 -18.98 -31.17
C THR A 168 -5.12 -17.82 -31.84
N GLN A 169 -6.35 -17.56 -31.37
CA GLN A 169 -7.14 -16.39 -31.76
C GLN A 169 -6.85 -15.15 -30.87
N GLY A 170 -5.80 -15.21 -30.05
CA GLY A 170 -5.40 -14.14 -29.14
C GLY A 170 -5.09 -14.62 -27.71
N CYS A 171 -5.46 -15.85 -27.35
CA CYS A 171 -5.07 -16.46 -26.08
C CYS A 171 -3.57 -16.77 -25.99
N VAL A 172 -3.09 -17.02 -24.77
CA VAL A 172 -1.79 -17.63 -24.51
C VAL A 172 -2.02 -19.12 -24.21
N ALA A 173 -1.66 -19.99 -25.15
CA ALA A 173 -1.82 -21.44 -25.00
C ALA A 173 -0.50 -22.11 -24.61
N MET A 174 -0.56 -23.17 -23.82
CA MET A 174 0.61 -23.95 -23.37
C MET A 174 0.22 -25.39 -23.10
N ARG A 175 1.17 -26.34 -23.14
CA ARG A 175 0.87 -27.78 -22.96
C ARG A 175 0.11 -28.02 -21.65
N ASN A 176 -0.73 -29.05 -21.63
CA ASN A 176 -1.54 -29.38 -20.45
C ASN A 176 -0.69 -29.63 -19.19
N GLU A 177 0.49 -30.24 -19.34
CA GLU A 177 1.46 -30.42 -18.26
C GLU A 177 2.05 -29.09 -17.77
N ASP A 178 2.36 -28.17 -18.68
CA ASP A 178 2.93 -26.86 -18.38
C ASP A 178 1.92 -25.97 -17.66
N ILE A 179 0.66 -25.93 -18.12
CA ILE A 179 -0.37 -25.15 -17.43
C ILE A 179 -0.74 -25.76 -16.07
N ALA A 180 -0.75 -27.09 -15.96
CA ALA A 180 -0.96 -27.75 -14.67
C ALA A 180 0.15 -27.39 -13.67
N ASP A 181 1.41 -27.31 -14.12
CA ASP A 181 2.53 -26.90 -13.29
C ASP A 181 2.45 -25.42 -12.87
N ILE A 182 2.31 -24.52 -13.85
CA ILE A 182 2.29 -23.08 -13.58
C ILE A 182 1.08 -22.63 -12.77
N SER A 183 -0.04 -23.37 -12.83
CA SER A 183 -1.26 -23.07 -12.07
C SER A 183 -1.05 -22.94 -10.57
N ARG A 184 -0.03 -23.63 -10.02
CA ARG A 184 0.34 -23.58 -8.59
C ARG A 184 0.92 -22.22 -8.17
N SER A 185 1.39 -21.46 -9.14
CA SER A 185 1.99 -20.13 -8.94
C SER A 185 0.99 -18.99 -9.21
N ILE A 186 -0.22 -19.30 -9.69
CA ILE A 186 -1.23 -18.31 -10.07
C ILE A 186 -2.27 -18.16 -8.97
N ARG A 187 -2.42 -16.93 -8.47
CA ARG A 187 -3.49 -16.49 -7.57
C ARG A 187 -4.34 -15.43 -8.27
N LEU A 188 -5.66 -15.65 -8.26
CA LEU A 188 -6.61 -14.68 -8.81
C LEU A 188 -6.50 -13.36 -8.06
N TYR A 189 -6.57 -12.25 -8.80
CA TYR A 189 -6.48 -10.89 -8.27
C TYR A 189 -5.21 -10.62 -7.42
N ASP A 190 -4.12 -11.35 -7.69
CA ASP A 190 -2.81 -11.16 -7.05
C ASP A 190 -1.68 -11.36 -8.06
N THR A 191 -1.52 -12.57 -8.61
CA THR A 191 -0.41 -12.87 -9.54
C THR A 191 -0.58 -12.09 -10.83
N PRO A 192 0.36 -11.19 -11.18
CA PRO A 192 0.31 -10.45 -12.42
C PRO A 192 0.87 -11.26 -13.60
N ILE A 193 0.39 -10.92 -14.80
CA ILE A 193 0.99 -11.33 -16.07
C ILE A 193 1.24 -10.12 -16.95
N LEU A 194 2.47 -9.98 -17.45
CA LEU A 194 2.86 -8.97 -18.41
C LEU A 194 3.08 -9.63 -19.77
N ILE A 195 2.38 -9.15 -20.79
CA ILE A 195 2.50 -9.63 -22.17
C ILE A 195 3.17 -8.54 -23.01
N THR A 196 4.24 -8.87 -23.71
CA THR A 196 5.00 -7.94 -24.55
C THR A 196 5.51 -8.62 -25.82
N GLU A 197 5.88 -7.85 -26.84
CA GLU A 197 6.54 -8.42 -28.02
C GLU A 197 7.92 -8.95 -27.66
N THR A 198 8.74 -8.15 -26.96
CA THR A 198 10.08 -8.52 -26.47
C THR A 198 10.30 -8.04 -25.04
N ILE A 199 10.98 -8.83 -24.21
CA ILE A 199 11.28 -8.43 -22.83
C ILE A 199 12.46 -7.46 -22.82
N THR A 200 12.19 -6.23 -22.40
CA THR A 200 13.24 -5.25 -22.12
C THR A 200 13.76 -5.42 -20.70
N TYR A 201 15.07 -5.34 -20.55
CA TYR A 201 15.75 -5.36 -19.27
C TYR A 201 16.35 -3.99 -18.97
N SER A 202 16.22 -3.52 -17.73
CA SER A 202 16.75 -2.24 -17.27
C SER A 202 17.70 -2.42 -16.10
N ASP A 203 18.55 -1.41 -15.89
CA ASP A 203 19.40 -1.33 -14.71
C ASP A 203 18.53 -1.10 -13.46
N LEU A 204 18.88 -1.79 -12.38
CA LEU A 204 18.14 -1.74 -11.11
C LEU A 204 17.89 -0.31 -10.62
N SER A 205 18.87 0.59 -10.74
CA SER A 205 18.77 1.98 -10.25
C SER A 205 17.65 2.79 -10.91
N ARG A 206 17.43 2.61 -12.22
CA ARG A 206 16.35 3.29 -12.94
C ARG A 206 14.99 2.76 -12.52
N SER A 207 14.85 1.43 -12.45
CA SER A 207 13.62 0.79 -11.98
C SER A 207 13.28 1.20 -10.55
N GLU A 208 14.30 1.36 -9.70
CA GLU A 208 14.15 1.83 -8.32
C GLU A 208 13.61 3.27 -8.22
N GLN A 209 14.06 4.18 -9.08
CA GLN A 209 13.54 5.54 -9.11
C GLN A 209 12.07 5.57 -9.57
N GLU A 210 11.73 4.87 -10.65
CA GLU A 210 10.35 4.79 -11.14
C GLU A 210 9.42 4.12 -10.12
N ARG A 211 9.89 3.05 -9.46
CA ARG A 211 9.21 2.39 -8.34
C ARG A 211 8.93 3.38 -7.20
N LYS A 212 9.94 4.16 -6.79
CA LYS A 212 9.81 5.15 -5.72
C LYS A 212 8.77 6.21 -6.06
N GLU A 213 8.80 6.77 -7.28
CA GLU A 213 7.82 7.76 -7.74
C GLU A 213 6.39 7.20 -7.70
N ALA A 214 6.19 5.97 -8.19
CA ALA A 214 4.88 5.31 -8.17
C ALA A 214 4.37 5.05 -6.74
N LEU A 215 5.23 4.53 -5.86
CA LEU A 215 4.87 4.28 -4.46
C LEU A 215 4.55 5.57 -3.71
N GLN A 216 5.27 6.66 -3.97
CA GLN A 216 5.00 7.97 -3.38
C GLN A 216 3.64 8.53 -3.81
N LEU A 217 3.31 8.45 -5.11
CA LEU A 217 2.01 8.88 -5.62
C LEU A 217 0.86 8.08 -4.99
N ILE A 218 0.98 6.75 -4.93
CA ILE A 218 -0.04 5.87 -4.33
C ILE A 218 -0.19 6.16 -2.83
N ALA A 219 0.91 6.40 -2.12
CA ALA A 219 0.88 6.77 -0.72
C ALA A 219 0.18 8.13 -0.51
N ALA A 220 0.49 9.14 -1.33
CA ALA A 220 -0.16 10.46 -1.27
C ALA A 220 -1.66 10.35 -1.56
N TRP A 221 -2.04 9.62 -2.62
CA TRP A 221 -3.43 9.32 -2.96
C TRP A 221 -4.20 8.67 -1.81
N ARG A 222 -3.61 7.61 -1.21
CA ARG A 222 -4.20 6.89 -0.07
C ARG A 222 -4.35 7.80 1.15
N GLN A 223 -3.31 8.56 1.48
CA GLN A 223 -3.32 9.46 2.64
C GLN A 223 -4.34 10.59 2.48
N ALA A 224 -4.41 11.23 1.31
CA ALA A 224 -5.39 12.28 1.04
C ALA A 224 -6.83 11.73 1.16
N TRP A 225 -7.09 10.52 0.65
CA TRP A 225 -8.39 9.88 0.79
C TRP A 225 -8.77 9.60 2.25
N GLN A 226 -7.87 8.99 3.04
CA GLN A 226 -8.13 8.72 4.46
C GLN A 226 -8.31 10.00 5.29
N LYS A 227 -7.60 11.08 4.92
CA LYS A 227 -7.72 12.41 5.53
C LYS A 227 -8.95 13.18 5.08
N LYS A 228 -9.74 12.62 4.14
CA LYS A 228 -10.90 13.28 3.53
C LYS A 228 -10.52 14.60 2.83
N ASP A 229 -9.27 14.69 2.37
CA ASP A 229 -8.72 15.84 1.66
C ASP A 229 -8.94 15.69 0.16
N VAL A 230 -10.11 16.16 -0.30
CA VAL A 230 -10.50 16.02 -1.71
C VAL A 230 -9.56 16.77 -2.63
N LYS A 231 -9.00 17.91 -2.20
CA LYS A 231 -8.12 18.72 -3.03
C LYS A 231 -6.85 17.95 -3.39
N HIS A 232 -6.09 17.50 -2.38
CA HIS A 232 -4.86 16.76 -2.63
C HIS A 232 -5.12 15.37 -3.24
N PHE A 233 -6.30 14.79 -2.96
CA PHE A 233 -6.72 13.56 -3.63
C PHE A 233 -6.84 13.77 -5.15
N LEU A 234 -7.54 14.82 -5.59
CA LEU A 234 -7.73 15.11 -7.02
C LEU A 234 -6.42 15.56 -7.69
N GLU A 235 -5.50 16.21 -6.96
CA GLU A 235 -4.17 16.54 -7.47
C GLU A 235 -3.34 15.31 -7.84
N CYS A 236 -3.66 14.12 -7.33
CA CYS A 236 -3.00 12.87 -7.73
C CYS A 236 -3.39 12.42 -9.16
N TYR A 237 -4.47 12.96 -9.72
CA TYR A 237 -5.00 12.58 -11.03
C TYR A 237 -4.55 13.55 -12.13
N SER A 238 -4.42 13.06 -13.36
CA SER A 238 -4.14 13.90 -14.52
C SER A 238 -5.43 14.50 -15.06
N THR A 239 -5.55 15.83 -15.09
CA THR A 239 -6.71 16.50 -15.68
C THR A 239 -6.92 16.11 -17.15
N ASP A 240 -5.84 16.04 -17.91
CA ASP A 240 -5.89 15.86 -19.37
C ASP A 240 -6.22 14.42 -19.76
N LEU A 241 -5.54 13.42 -19.16
CA LEU A 241 -5.73 12.02 -19.52
C LEU A 241 -6.83 11.31 -18.73
N TYR A 242 -7.09 11.72 -17.48
CA TYR A 242 -8.26 11.19 -16.77
C TYR A 242 -9.55 11.80 -17.33
N GLY A 243 -9.49 13.06 -17.77
CA GLY A 243 -10.60 13.83 -18.31
C GLY A 243 -11.26 14.72 -17.25
N GLN A 244 -11.31 16.02 -17.53
CA GLN A 244 -11.79 17.05 -16.60
C GLN A 244 -13.20 16.76 -16.06
N GLY A 245 -14.15 16.37 -16.90
CA GLY A 245 -15.52 16.05 -16.47
C GLY A 245 -15.60 14.86 -15.51
N LYS A 246 -14.83 13.79 -15.78
CA LYS A 246 -14.74 12.64 -14.87
C LYS A 246 -14.09 13.04 -13.54
N LEU A 247 -13.08 13.90 -13.58
CA LEU A 247 -12.40 14.37 -12.36
C LEU A 247 -13.33 15.25 -11.50
N GLN A 248 -14.15 16.10 -12.12
CA GLN A 248 -15.18 16.89 -11.42
C GLN A 248 -16.22 15.98 -10.74
N GLN A 249 -16.72 14.98 -11.46
CA GLN A 249 -17.67 14.01 -10.92
C GLN A 249 -17.07 13.20 -9.75
N LEU A 250 -15.81 12.76 -9.90
CA LEU A 250 -15.08 12.08 -8.84
C LEU A 250 -14.94 12.97 -7.60
N GLY A 251 -14.58 14.24 -7.79
CA GLY A 251 -14.49 15.24 -6.72
C GLY A 251 -15.79 15.41 -5.95
N ALA A 252 -16.90 15.63 -6.66
CA ALA A 252 -18.23 15.76 -6.06
C ALA A 252 -18.62 14.50 -5.26
N THR A 253 -18.43 13.32 -5.86
CA THR A 253 -18.70 12.04 -5.18
C THR A 253 -17.88 11.90 -3.89
N LYS A 254 -16.58 12.25 -3.91
CA LYS A 254 -15.73 12.18 -2.71
C LYS A 254 -16.16 13.19 -1.65
N GLN A 255 -16.60 14.39 -2.02
CA GLN A 255 -17.14 15.38 -1.08
C GLN A 255 -18.39 14.87 -0.38
N GLU A 256 -19.33 14.26 -1.12
CA GLU A 256 -20.54 13.65 -0.55
C GLU A 256 -20.22 12.53 0.43
N LEU A 257 -19.33 11.59 0.05
CA LEU A 257 -18.91 10.51 0.93
C LEU A 257 -18.17 11.04 2.18
N ASN A 258 -17.41 12.13 2.05
CA ASN A 258 -16.75 12.77 3.17
C ASN A 258 -17.74 13.43 4.14
N GLN A 259 -18.91 13.87 3.69
CA GLN A 259 -19.95 14.35 4.61
C GLN A 259 -20.67 13.19 5.30
N ARG A 260 -20.83 12.06 4.61
CA ARG A 260 -21.53 10.88 5.12
C ARG A 260 -20.75 10.12 6.19
N TYR A 261 -19.47 9.90 5.97
CA TYR A 261 -18.67 9.02 6.83
C TYR A 261 -17.87 9.79 7.85
N LYS A 262 -17.91 9.35 9.11
CA LYS A 262 -17.13 9.96 10.20
C LYS A 262 -15.64 9.79 9.98
N PHE A 263 -15.22 8.64 9.44
CA PHE A 263 -13.84 8.35 9.12
C PHE A 263 -13.72 7.54 7.82
N ILE A 264 -12.52 7.51 7.26
CA ILE A 264 -12.17 6.67 6.11
C ILE A 264 -10.83 6.00 6.39
N SER A 265 -10.82 4.67 6.38
CA SER A 265 -9.61 3.84 6.40
C SER A 265 -9.50 3.09 5.08
N VAL A 266 -8.32 3.11 4.47
CA VAL A 266 -8.03 2.44 3.19
C VAL A 266 -6.71 1.69 3.31
N ASP A 267 -6.78 0.37 3.37
CA ASP A 267 -5.63 -0.53 3.35
C ASP A 267 -5.42 -1.11 1.96
N LEU A 268 -4.15 -1.29 1.58
CA LEU A 268 -3.73 -1.86 0.29
C LEU A 268 -2.97 -3.15 0.57
N ARG A 269 -3.48 -4.28 0.07
CA ARG A 269 -2.84 -5.59 0.17
C ARG A 269 -2.33 -6.04 -1.20
N GLY A 270 -1.17 -6.67 -1.23
CA GLY A 270 -0.61 -7.24 -2.45
C GLY A 270 -0.39 -6.19 -3.54
N LEU A 271 0.23 -5.05 -3.20
CA LEU A 271 0.53 -4.01 -4.19
C LEU A 271 1.56 -4.52 -5.20
N ASN A 272 1.13 -4.69 -6.45
CA ASN A 272 1.95 -5.10 -7.57
C ASN A 272 2.01 -3.96 -8.60
N LEU A 273 3.22 -3.54 -8.99
CA LEU A 273 3.50 -2.52 -10.00
C LEU A 273 4.12 -3.17 -11.24
N LEU A 274 3.36 -3.13 -12.34
CA LEU A 274 3.83 -3.52 -13.66
C LEU A 274 4.12 -2.29 -14.50
N LYS A 275 5.08 -2.37 -15.43
CA LYS A 275 5.32 -1.34 -16.43
C LYS A 275 5.13 -1.89 -17.83
N HIS A 276 4.40 -1.15 -18.66
CA HIS A 276 4.29 -1.39 -20.08
C HIS A 276 4.32 -0.07 -20.86
N GLY A 277 5.36 0.13 -21.66
CA GLY A 277 5.66 1.41 -22.29
C GLY A 277 5.78 2.53 -21.26
N THR A 278 4.98 3.58 -21.41
CA THR A 278 4.93 4.74 -20.50
C THR A 278 3.98 4.57 -19.31
N THR A 279 3.26 3.45 -19.24
CA THR A 279 2.21 3.22 -18.23
C THR A 279 2.73 2.30 -17.13
N VAL A 280 2.59 2.74 -15.89
CA VAL A 280 2.72 1.89 -14.70
C VAL A 280 1.32 1.47 -14.25
N ILE A 281 1.11 0.18 -14.04
CA ILE A 281 -0.16 -0.41 -13.61
C ILE A 281 0.03 -0.90 -12.18
N ALA A 282 -0.70 -0.30 -11.25
CA ALA A 282 -0.69 -0.67 -9.84
C ALA A 282 -1.94 -1.48 -9.50
N GLY A 283 -1.80 -2.81 -9.33
CA GLY A 283 -2.89 -3.71 -8.93
C GLY A 283 -2.76 -4.11 -7.46
N PHE A 284 -3.86 -4.06 -6.71
CA PHE A 284 -3.89 -4.39 -5.29
C PHE A 284 -5.31 -4.71 -4.82
N VAL A 285 -5.43 -5.44 -3.71
CA VAL A 285 -6.71 -5.56 -2.99
C VAL A 285 -6.85 -4.36 -2.06
N GLN A 286 -7.97 -3.64 -2.19
CA GLN A 286 -8.33 -2.50 -1.37
C GLN A 286 -9.32 -2.93 -0.29
N ASP A 287 -8.95 -2.75 0.97
CA ASP A 287 -9.89 -2.84 2.09
C ASP A 287 -10.30 -1.42 2.51
N TYR A 288 -11.58 -1.10 2.31
CA TYR A 288 -12.18 0.16 2.72
C TYR A 288 -13.03 -0.06 3.99
N GLU A 289 -12.86 0.81 4.99
CA GLU A 289 -13.66 0.79 6.22
C GLU A 289 -14.05 2.21 6.64
N SER A 290 -15.31 2.37 7.01
CA SER A 290 -15.88 3.56 7.64
C SER A 290 -16.76 3.16 8.85
N ASP A 291 -17.44 4.13 9.44
CA ASP A 291 -18.32 3.92 10.59
C ASP A 291 -19.57 3.10 10.26
N SER A 292 -20.00 3.14 9.00
CA SER A 292 -21.27 2.54 8.56
C SER A 292 -21.15 1.75 7.25
N PHE A 293 -19.97 1.70 6.64
CA PHE A 293 -19.76 1.00 5.37
C PHE A 293 -18.36 0.38 5.29
N ASN A 294 -18.31 -0.87 4.83
CA ASN A 294 -17.07 -1.60 4.59
C ASN A 294 -17.12 -2.24 3.20
N SER A 295 -16.00 -2.25 2.50
CA SER A 295 -15.88 -2.99 1.25
C SER A 295 -14.49 -3.54 1.04
N VAL A 296 -14.41 -4.65 0.30
CA VAL A 296 -13.17 -5.27 -0.15
C VAL A 296 -13.31 -5.50 -1.64
N GLY A 297 -12.28 -5.15 -2.41
CA GLY A 297 -12.27 -5.37 -3.85
C GLY A 297 -10.88 -5.18 -4.44
N PHE A 298 -10.67 -5.74 -5.63
CA PHE A 298 -9.43 -5.54 -6.39
C PHE A 298 -9.50 -4.21 -7.12
N LYS A 299 -8.47 -3.38 -6.93
CA LYS A 299 -8.34 -2.08 -7.56
C LYS A 299 -7.10 -2.05 -8.43
N LYS A 300 -7.21 -1.40 -9.59
CA LYS A 300 -6.07 -1.01 -10.41
C LYS A 300 -6.03 0.50 -10.56
N LEU A 301 -4.85 1.08 -10.39
CA LEU A 301 -4.54 2.45 -10.78
C LEU A 301 -3.60 2.43 -11.98
N TYR A 302 -3.87 3.26 -12.97
CA TYR A 302 -3.01 3.43 -14.15
C TYR A 302 -2.29 4.76 -14.02
N LEU A 303 -0.97 4.73 -14.03
CA LEU A 303 -0.11 5.88 -13.79
C LEU A 303 0.68 6.18 -15.07
N GLN A 304 0.71 7.44 -15.46
CA GLN A 304 1.55 7.90 -16.59
C GLN A 304 2.23 9.22 -16.24
N LYS A 305 3.38 9.44 -16.87
CA LYS A 305 4.14 10.68 -16.77
C LYS A 305 3.80 11.53 -17.99
N ASN A 306 2.96 12.56 -17.79
CA ASN A 306 2.58 13.50 -18.85
C ASN A 306 3.39 14.81 -18.81
N SER A 307 4.10 15.06 -17.69
CA SER A 307 4.93 16.24 -17.41
C SER A 307 5.98 15.90 -16.33
N ASP A 308 6.45 16.87 -15.53
CA ASP A 308 7.42 16.65 -14.44
C ASP A 308 6.95 15.65 -13.36
N ALA A 309 5.65 15.34 -13.29
CA ALA A 309 5.09 14.47 -12.25
C ALA A 309 4.31 13.27 -12.83
N LEU A 310 4.46 12.12 -12.16
CA LEU A 310 3.61 10.95 -12.37
C LEU A 310 2.20 11.23 -11.84
N LYS A 311 1.17 10.86 -12.60
CA LYS A 311 -0.25 11.07 -12.24
C LYS A 311 -1.11 9.84 -12.54
N ILE A 312 -2.23 9.71 -11.83
CA ILE A 312 -3.26 8.71 -12.10
C ILE A 312 -4.06 9.15 -13.33
N VAL A 313 -4.11 8.30 -14.36
CA VAL A 313 -4.84 8.53 -15.61
C VAL A 313 -6.07 7.64 -15.75
N GLY A 314 -6.23 6.68 -14.84
CA GLY A 314 -7.33 5.74 -14.85
C GLY A 314 -7.41 4.89 -13.60
N GLU A 315 -8.59 4.33 -13.38
CA GLU A 315 -8.82 3.31 -12.35
C GLU A 315 -9.81 2.24 -12.81
N ASP A 316 -9.59 1.01 -12.36
CA ASP A 316 -10.58 -0.07 -12.37
C ASP A 316 -10.83 -0.51 -10.93
N TRP A 317 -12.07 -0.90 -10.63
CA TRP A 317 -12.41 -1.54 -9.36
C TRP A 317 -13.36 -2.71 -9.61
N VAL A 318 -13.08 -3.83 -8.96
CA VAL A 318 -13.86 -5.06 -9.06
C VAL A 318 -14.12 -5.60 -7.66
N GLN A 319 -15.37 -5.84 -7.34
CA GLN A 319 -15.77 -6.65 -6.20
C GLN A 319 -16.14 -8.04 -6.70
N ASP A 320 -15.43 -9.06 -6.21
CA ASP A 320 -15.57 -10.45 -6.65
C ASP A 320 -15.40 -11.35 -5.43
N ALA A 321 -16.13 -12.47 -5.38
CA ALA A 321 -16.07 -13.40 -4.25
C ALA A 321 -14.69 -14.04 -4.06
N SER A 322 -13.87 -14.14 -5.11
CA SER A 322 -12.49 -14.62 -4.99
C SER A 322 -11.53 -13.57 -4.40
N VAL A 323 -11.92 -12.29 -4.37
CA VAL A 323 -11.20 -11.24 -3.64
C VAL A 323 -11.63 -11.30 -2.18
N GLN A 324 -11.01 -12.20 -1.43
CA GLN A 324 -11.35 -12.41 -0.04
C GLN A 324 -10.83 -11.28 0.86
N PRO A 325 -11.57 -10.94 1.95
CA PRO A 325 -11.01 -10.17 3.05
C PRO A 325 -9.74 -10.86 3.56
N SER A 326 -8.77 -10.10 4.04
CA SER A 326 -7.57 -10.71 4.59
C SER A 326 -7.92 -11.53 5.83
N HIS A 327 -7.46 -12.78 5.90
CA HIS A 327 -7.35 -13.50 7.17
C HIS A 327 -6.15 -13.02 8.00
N THR A 328 -5.27 -12.18 7.42
CA THR A 328 -4.17 -11.57 8.17
C THR A 328 -4.69 -10.43 9.05
N ALA A 329 -4.00 -10.19 10.17
CA ALA A 329 -4.33 -9.08 11.06
C ALA A 329 -4.36 -7.75 10.28
N PRO A 330 -5.35 -6.86 10.54
CA PRO A 330 -5.42 -5.56 9.88
C PRO A 330 -4.15 -4.74 10.15
N SER A 331 -3.82 -3.80 9.26
CA SER A 331 -2.67 -2.91 9.47
C SER A 331 -2.78 -2.16 10.80
N ASP A 332 -1.64 -1.73 11.34
CA ASP A 332 -1.65 -0.92 12.56
C ASP A 332 -2.42 0.38 12.38
N GLU A 333 -2.29 1.00 11.21
CA GLU A 333 -3.01 2.22 10.83
C GLU A 333 -4.52 1.97 10.94
N ARG A 334 -5.02 0.90 10.32
CA ARG A 334 -6.44 0.51 10.38
C ARG A 334 -6.91 0.21 11.79
N ARG A 335 -6.10 -0.49 12.59
CA ARG A 335 -6.41 -0.79 14.00
C ARG A 335 -6.45 0.48 14.86
N ILE A 336 -5.54 1.42 14.63
CA ILE A 336 -5.48 2.72 15.30
C ILE A 336 -6.67 3.59 14.91
N PHE A 337 -7.07 3.63 13.63
CA PHE A 337 -8.28 4.34 13.21
C PHE A 337 -9.51 3.80 13.92
N ARG A 338 -9.70 2.46 13.94
CA ARG A 338 -10.81 1.83 14.67
C ARG A 338 -10.81 2.19 16.16
N MET A 339 -9.65 2.10 16.81
CA MET A 339 -9.45 2.50 18.20
C MET A 339 -9.85 3.96 18.43
N LEU A 340 -9.38 4.89 17.58
CA LEU A 340 -9.71 6.32 17.67
C LEU A 340 -11.23 6.55 17.56
N ASN A 341 -11.90 5.88 16.63
CA ASN A 341 -13.33 6.04 16.43
C ASN A 341 -14.15 5.49 17.60
N GLN A 342 -13.74 4.35 18.16
CA GLN A 342 -14.36 3.78 19.36
C GLN A 342 -14.12 4.67 20.58
N TRP A 343 -12.94 5.28 20.70
CA TRP A 343 -12.61 6.27 21.71
C TRP A 343 -13.48 7.54 21.60
N VAL A 344 -13.66 8.08 20.38
CA VAL A 344 -14.56 9.22 20.12
C VAL A 344 -16.00 8.86 20.49
N THR A 345 -16.48 7.70 20.02
CA THR A 345 -17.85 7.25 20.25
C THR A 345 -18.16 7.06 21.73
N ALA A 346 -17.23 6.48 22.50
CA ALA A 346 -17.38 6.34 23.95
C ALA A 346 -17.49 7.72 24.63
N TRP A 347 -16.73 8.71 24.17
CA TRP A 347 -16.80 10.06 24.69
C TRP A 347 -18.13 10.76 24.36
N GLU A 348 -18.61 10.68 23.12
CA GLU A 348 -19.93 11.24 22.73
C GLU A 348 -21.07 10.63 23.55
N ARG A 349 -20.97 9.33 23.87
CA ARG A 349 -21.94 8.60 24.70
C ARG A 349 -21.78 8.83 26.19
N LYS A 350 -20.75 9.59 26.61
CA LYS A 350 -20.38 9.78 28.03
C LYS A 350 -20.11 8.46 28.76
N ASP A 351 -19.70 7.42 28.02
CA ASP A 351 -19.35 6.10 28.54
C ASP A 351 -17.87 6.11 28.97
N ILE A 352 -17.65 6.56 30.20
CA ILE A 352 -16.29 6.69 30.74
C ILE A 352 -15.57 5.35 30.87
N GLU A 353 -16.30 4.25 31.12
CA GLU A 353 -15.68 2.93 31.25
C GLU A 353 -15.12 2.47 29.91
N SER A 354 -15.93 2.50 28.85
CA SER A 354 -15.47 2.18 27.50
C SER A 354 -14.34 3.10 27.04
N TYR A 355 -14.44 4.40 27.35
CA TYR A 355 -13.41 5.39 27.03
C TYR A 355 -12.04 5.03 27.64
N MET A 356 -12.03 4.64 28.92
CA MET A 356 -10.80 4.34 29.66
C MET A 356 -10.18 2.98 29.30
N THR A 357 -10.87 2.11 28.55
CA THR A 357 -10.28 0.86 28.01
C THR A 357 -9.16 1.12 27.00
N TRP A 358 -9.18 2.27 26.34
CA TRP A 358 -8.17 2.67 25.36
C TRP A 358 -6.90 3.24 25.98
N TYR A 359 -6.87 3.46 27.29
CA TYR A 359 -5.73 4.02 28.00
C TYR A 359 -4.85 2.93 28.60
N ALA A 360 -3.53 3.06 28.45
CA ALA A 360 -2.55 2.13 29.01
C ALA A 360 -2.54 2.20 30.54
N ALA A 361 -2.14 1.11 31.21
CA ALA A 361 -2.08 1.05 32.67
C ALA A 361 -1.13 2.12 33.26
N ASP A 362 -0.04 2.41 32.56
CA ASP A 362 0.97 3.41 32.90
C ASP A 362 0.69 4.80 32.28
N PHE A 363 -0.54 5.07 31.84
CA PHE A 363 -0.90 6.36 31.28
C PHE A 363 -0.61 7.52 32.24
N SER A 364 -0.05 8.59 31.69
CA SER A 364 0.13 9.86 32.38
C SER A 364 -0.01 11.07 31.45
N SER A 365 -0.81 12.05 31.86
CA SER A 365 -0.88 13.36 31.21
C SER A 365 -1.29 14.45 32.20
N GLN A 366 -0.82 15.69 31.99
CA GLN A 366 -1.09 16.83 32.87
C GLN A 366 -0.86 16.52 34.37
N ASN A 367 0.23 15.80 34.69
CA ASN A 367 0.56 15.33 36.04
C ASN A 367 -0.50 14.41 36.70
N MET A 368 -1.41 13.84 35.91
CA MET A 368 -2.42 12.89 36.35
C MET A 368 -2.11 11.48 35.83
N ASN A 369 -2.20 10.49 36.71
CA ASN A 369 -2.20 9.08 36.31
C ASN A 369 -3.56 8.64 35.73
N LYS A 370 -3.67 7.41 35.22
CA LYS A 370 -4.91 6.86 34.65
C LYS A 370 -6.16 7.03 35.53
N ARG A 371 -6.05 6.80 36.84
CA ARG A 371 -7.18 6.90 37.78
C ARG A 371 -7.63 8.36 37.92
N GLN A 372 -6.70 9.27 38.17
CA GLN A 372 -6.98 10.70 38.27
C GLN A 372 -7.54 11.27 36.96
N TRP A 373 -7.01 10.81 35.83
CA TRP A 373 -7.51 11.18 34.51
C TRP A 373 -8.96 10.74 34.27
N LYS A 374 -9.30 9.51 34.68
CA LYS A 374 -10.69 9.01 34.64
C LYS A 374 -11.63 9.89 35.45
N GLU A 375 -11.26 10.20 36.70
CA GLU A 375 -12.06 11.06 37.59
C GLU A 375 -12.25 12.46 37.00
N TYR A 376 -11.17 13.07 36.50
CA TYR A 376 -11.19 14.38 35.85
C TYR A 376 -12.11 14.42 34.63
N LYS A 377 -12.02 13.41 33.77
CA LYS A 377 -12.84 13.29 32.56
C LYS A 377 -14.31 13.00 32.90
N ALA A 378 -14.58 12.11 33.86
CA ALA A 378 -15.93 11.79 34.32
C ALA A 378 -16.67 13.01 34.90
N ALA A 379 -15.96 13.82 35.70
CA ALA A 379 -16.53 15.04 36.26
C ALA A 379 -17.03 16.00 35.17
N ARG A 380 -16.28 16.13 34.05
CA ARG A 380 -16.67 16.97 32.92
C ARG A 380 -17.83 16.40 32.10
N THR A 381 -17.88 15.09 31.89
CA THR A 381 -18.96 14.48 31.11
C THR A 381 -20.28 14.48 31.88
N ASN A 382 -20.25 14.27 33.20
CA ASN A 382 -21.45 14.17 34.04
C ASN A 382 -22.24 15.48 34.14
N THR A 383 -21.59 16.63 33.96
CA THR A 383 -22.26 17.94 33.99
C THR A 383 -22.89 18.33 32.66
N THR A 384 -22.69 17.55 31.59
CA THR A 384 -23.16 17.85 30.23
C THR A 384 -24.29 16.94 29.80
N ARG A 385 -25.31 17.51 29.15
CA ARG A 385 -26.44 16.74 28.61
C ARG A 385 -26.07 15.99 27.34
N HIS A 386 -25.34 16.65 26.45
CA HIS A 386 -24.92 16.07 25.17
C HIS A 386 -23.48 16.45 24.83
N ILE A 387 -22.81 15.56 24.10
CA ILE A 387 -21.46 15.78 23.59
C ILE A 387 -21.46 15.38 22.11
N SER A 388 -20.87 16.24 21.30
CA SER A 388 -20.59 15.98 19.89
C SER A 388 -19.09 16.21 19.66
N ILE A 389 -18.44 15.26 18.99
CA ILE A 389 -17.06 15.42 18.54
C ILE A 389 -17.00 15.20 17.04
N ALA A 390 -16.52 16.21 16.33
CA ALA A 390 -16.01 16.03 14.98
C ALA A 390 -14.49 15.89 15.02
N VAL A 391 -13.97 14.91 14.29
CA VAL A 391 -12.54 14.70 14.08
C VAL A 391 -12.23 14.88 12.61
N ASP A 392 -11.21 15.68 12.31
CA ASP A 392 -10.69 15.86 10.96
C ASP A 392 -9.14 15.90 10.94
N THR A 393 -8.56 15.87 9.74
CA THR A 393 -7.10 15.93 9.50
C THR A 393 -6.29 14.86 10.26
N VAL A 394 -6.84 13.64 10.39
CA VAL A 394 -6.16 12.56 11.13
C VAL A 394 -4.87 12.13 10.43
N THR A 395 -3.76 12.15 11.16
CA THR A 395 -2.47 11.65 10.72
C THR A 395 -1.99 10.59 11.70
N VAL A 396 -1.57 9.43 11.17
CA VAL A 396 -1.05 8.30 11.95
C VAL A 396 0.39 8.05 11.51
N SER A 397 1.30 7.97 12.47
CA SER A 397 2.70 7.57 12.26
C SER A 397 3.02 6.39 13.17
N VAL A 398 3.40 5.25 12.58
CA VAL A 398 3.66 4.00 13.31
C VAL A 398 5.15 3.67 13.29
N ALA A 399 5.73 3.50 14.47
CA ALA A 399 7.09 3.03 14.69
C ALA A 399 7.07 2.04 15.86
N ARG A 400 6.77 0.76 15.56
CA ARG A 400 6.50 -0.26 16.58
C ARG A 400 7.59 -0.32 17.65
N PRO A 401 7.21 -0.48 18.94
CA PRO A 401 5.84 -0.68 19.45
C PRO A 401 5.06 0.63 19.70
N SER A 402 5.51 1.76 19.16
CA SER A 402 4.93 3.08 19.39
C SER A 402 4.18 3.61 18.17
N ALA A 403 3.21 4.49 18.38
CA ALA A 403 2.59 5.27 17.32
C ALA A 403 2.20 6.65 17.83
N VAL A 404 2.11 7.62 16.91
CA VAL A 404 1.60 8.97 17.19
C VAL A 404 0.42 9.24 16.28
N VAL A 405 -0.68 9.68 16.87
CA VAL A 405 -1.88 10.09 16.15
C VAL A 405 -2.14 11.55 16.43
N THR A 406 -2.24 12.35 15.37
CA THR A 406 -2.56 13.78 15.47
C THR A 406 -3.81 14.07 14.65
N PHE A 407 -4.74 14.83 15.20
CA PHE A 407 -5.98 15.20 14.52
C PHE A 407 -6.51 16.54 15.04
N HIS A 408 -7.35 17.20 14.25
CA HIS A 408 -8.13 18.33 14.76
C HIS A 408 -9.43 17.81 15.36
N GLN A 409 -9.77 18.35 16.52
CA GLN A 409 -10.96 18.02 17.27
C GLN A 409 -11.81 19.27 17.37
N ARG A 410 -13.08 19.16 16.96
CA ARG A 410 -14.13 20.12 17.32
C ARG A 410 -15.03 19.47 18.35
N TYR A 411 -14.97 19.97 19.58
CA TYR A 411 -15.83 19.53 20.67
C TYR A 411 -16.98 20.51 20.84
N ALA A 412 -18.18 19.98 21.03
CA ALA A 412 -19.34 20.77 21.41
C ALA A 412 -20.17 20.02 22.47
N SER A 413 -20.69 20.79 23.42
CA SER A 413 -21.64 20.36 24.44
C SER A 413 -22.63 21.48 24.70
N ASP A 414 -23.60 21.26 25.59
CA ASP A 414 -24.57 22.28 26.01
C ASP A 414 -23.94 23.46 26.76
N THR A 415 -22.73 23.30 27.30
CA THR A 415 -22.10 24.33 28.16
C THR A 415 -20.77 24.84 27.63
N HIS A 416 -20.17 24.18 26.64
CA HIS A 416 -18.81 24.47 26.18
C HIS A 416 -18.58 23.98 24.76
N SER A 417 -17.79 24.72 23.99
CA SER A 417 -17.24 24.29 22.71
C SER A 417 -15.77 24.66 22.60
N ASP A 418 -14.99 23.81 21.95
CA ASP A 418 -13.60 24.11 21.60
C ASP A 418 -13.21 23.50 20.25
N TYR A 419 -12.14 24.07 19.69
CA TYR A 419 -11.49 23.58 18.51
C TYR A 419 -9.98 23.61 18.73
N GLY A 420 -9.31 22.49 18.44
CA GLY A 420 -7.88 22.39 18.68
C GLY A 420 -7.26 21.12 18.11
N ARG A 421 -5.92 21.09 18.12
CA ARG A 421 -5.14 19.94 17.69
C ARG A 421 -4.94 19.01 18.87
N LYS A 422 -5.19 17.73 18.65
CA LYS A 422 -5.04 16.67 19.62
C LYS A 422 -3.95 15.72 19.18
N THR A 423 -3.08 15.33 20.12
CA THR A 423 -2.04 14.32 19.86
C THR A 423 -2.15 13.20 20.88
N LEU A 424 -2.28 11.97 20.38
CA LEU A 424 -2.25 10.74 21.16
C LEU A 424 -0.95 10.01 20.89
N HIS A 425 -0.19 9.78 21.95
CA HIS A 425 0.94 8.85 21.92
C HIS A 425 0.42 7.47 22.32
N LEU A 426 0.63 6.49 21.46
CA LEU A 426 0.13 5.13 21.60
C LEU A 426 1.30 4.16 21.80
N ARG A 427 1.01 3.08 22.52
CA ARG A 427 1.88 1.91 22.64
C ARG A 427 1.08 0.64 22.37
N LEU A 428 1.62 -0.25 21.54
CA LEU A 428 1.07 -1.59 21.31
C LEU A 428 1.32 -2.45 22.56
N THR A 429 0.24 -2.83 23.24
CA THR A 429 0.25 -3.61 24.49
C THR A 429 -0.73 -4.76 24.34
N ASN A 430 -0.27 -6.01 24.51
CA ASN A 430 -1.10 -7.22 24.42
C ASN A 430 -1.94 -7.30 23.13
N GLY A 431 -1.40 -6.83 22.01
CA GLY A 431 -2.12 -6.84 20.74
C GLY A 431 -3.14 -5.71 20.57
N ASP A 432 -3.16 -4.70 21.44
CA ASP A 432 -3.99 -3.49 21.30
C ASP A 432 -3.16 -2.21 21.35
N TRP A 433 -3.53 -1.22 20.54
CA TRP A 433 -2.96 0.12 20.66
C TRP A 433 -3.62 0.83 21.85
N LYS A 434 -2.80 1.29 22.81
CA LYS A 434 -3.25 1.99 24.02
C LYS A 434 -2.63 3.36 24.14
N ILE A 435 -3.42 4.36 24.54
CA ILE A 435 -2.99 5.73 24.79
C ILE A 435 -2.14 5.76 26.07
N VAL A 436 -0.87 6.16 25.93
CA VAL A 436 0.06 6.37 27.05
C VAL A 436 0.15 7.84 27.44
N ARG A 437 -0.16 8.75 26.51
CA ARG A 437 -0.20 10.20 26.73
C ARG A 437 -1.13 10.87 25.73
N GLU A 438 -1.84 11.89 26.19
CA GLU A 438 -2.73 12.75 25.38
C GLU A 438 -2.33 14.21 25.60
N THR A 439 -2.19 14.98 24.53
CA THR A 439 -2.02 16.44 24.58
C THR A 439 -3.06 17.12 23.70
N TRP A 440 -3.40 18.37 24.05
CA TRP A 440 -4.31 19.21 23.31
C TRP A 440 -3.78 20.65 23.31
N GLU A 441 -3.93 21.32 22.18
CA GLU A 441 -3.59 22.73 21.99
C GLU A 441 -4.69 23.42 21.15
N PRO A 442 -5.06 24.67 21.45
CA PRO A 442 -6.04 25.41 20.67
C PRO A 442 -5.51 25.69 19.24
N LEU A 443 -6.41 25.77 18.27
CA LEU A 443 -6.11 26.13 16.87
C LEU A 443 -6.82 27.40 16.44
#